data_AF-A0A2J6HJ23-F1
#
_entry.id   AF-A0A2J6HJ23-F1
#
_cell.length_a   1.000
_cell.length_b   1.000
_cell.length_c   1.000
_cell.angle_alpha   90.00
_cell.angle_beta   90.00
_cell.angle_gamma   90.00
#
_symmetry.space_group_name_H-M   'P 1'
#
loop_
_entity.id
_entity.type
_entity.pdbx_description
1 polymer ?
#
loop_
_entity_poly.entity_id
_entity_poly.type
_entity_poly.pdbx_seq_one_letter_code
_entity_poly.pdbx_strand_id
1 'polypeptide(L)' 'NPFSGILNISAENENLEVKILTLEGRVLKVINLVGNNTSIDLSYLNAGVYIVYIENDKTNTFQKIIKR' A
#
# COMPACT_ATOMS: atom_id res chain seq x y z
N ASN A 1 -1.35 -12.68 5.38
CA ASN A 1 -2.46 -12.81 4.42
C ASN A 1 -1.89 -12.64 3.00
N PRO A 2 -1.76 -13.70 2.20
CA PRO A 2 -1.46 -13.57 0.77
C PRO A 2 -2.63 -12.87 0.07
N PHE A 3 -2.35 -11.95 -0.87
CA PHE A 3 -3.41 -11.20 -1.56
C PHE A 3 -3.42 -11.50 -3.06
N SER A 4 -4.61 -11.52 -3.67
CA SER A 4 -4.82 -11.96 -5.05
C SER A 4 -4.52 -10.88 -6.09
N GLY A 5 -4.69 -9.60 -5.75
CA GLY A 5 -4.40 -8.49 -6.66
C GLY A 5 -4.94 -7.14 -6.19
N ILE A 6 -6.03 -7.12 -5.42
CA ILE A 6 -6.62 -5.88 -4.90
C ILE A 6 -6.24 -5.70 -3.44
N LEU A 7 -5.69 -4.55 -3.10
CA LEU A 7 -5.47 -4.10 -1.74
C LEU A 7 -6.51 -3.05 -1.38
N ASN A 8 -7.35 -3.36 -0.40
CA ASN A 8 -8.30 -2.40 0.16
C ASN A 8 -7.66 -1.70 1.36
N ILE A 9 -7.68 -0.38 1.34
CA ILE A 9 -7.19 0.46 2.43
C ILE A 9 -8.38 1.23 2.98
N SER A 10 -8.58 1.11 4.27
CA SER A 10 -9.55 1.88 5.06
C SER A 10 -8.80 2.51 6.23
N ALA A 11 -8.80 3.83 6.30
CA ALA A 11 -8.23 4.58 7.41
C ALA A 11 -9.29 5.48 8.04
N GLU A 12 -9.07 5.92 9.27
CA GLU A 12 -9.95 6.89 9.93
C GLU A 12 -9.66 8.34 9.50
N ASN A 13 -8.44 8.59 9.03
CA ASN A 13 -7.95 9.92 8.66
C ASN A 13 -7.91 10.09 7.13
N GLU A 14 -8.19 11.32 6.68
CA GLU A 14 -8.08 11.75 5.29
C GLU A 14 -6.62 12.08 4.90
N ASN A 15 -6.35 12.21 3.59
CA ASN A 15 -5.05 12.57 3.01
C ASN A 15 -3.94 11.54 3.30
N LEU A 16 -4.11 10.35 2.73
CA LEU A 16 -3.14 9.27 2.87
C LEU A 16 -2.20 9.25 1.65
N GLU A 17 -0.90 9.23 1.90
CA GLU A 17 0.11 8.86 0.92
C GLU A 17 0.43 7.37 1.08
N VAL A 18 0.12 6.59 0.05
CA VAL A 18 0.38 5.14 0.01
C VAL A 18 1.55 4.86 -0.91
N LYS A 19 2.59 4.25 -0.38
CA LYS A 19 3.76 3.79 -1.12
C LYS A 19 3.81 2.28 -1.15
N ILE A 20 4.03 1.72 -2.32
CA ILE A 20 4.36 0.30 -2.48
C ILE A 20 5.86 0.21 -2.69
N LEU A 21 6.56 -0.48 -1.79
CA LEU A 21 8.00 -0.64 -1.81
C LEU A 21 8.39 -2.12 -1.98
N THR A 22 9.54 -2.36 -2.58
CA THR A 22 10.21 -3.66 -2.50
C THR A 22 10.84 -3.86 -1.12
N LEU A 23 11.30 -5.07 -0.80
CA LEU A 23 12.03 -5.35 0.44
C LEU A 23 13.33 -4.56 0.57
N GLU A 24 13.94 -4.18 -0.55
CA GLU A 24 15.15 -3.33 -0.60
C GLU A 24 14.82 -1.84 -0.41
N GLY A 25 13.55 -1.49 -0.20
CA GLY A 25 13.10 -0.11 0.00
C GLY A 25 12.90 0.69 -1.28
N ARG A 26 12.95 0.06 -2.46
CA ARG A 26 12.69 0.75 -3.73
C ARG A 26 11.20 1.04 -3.87
N VAL A 27 10.83 2.31 -4.03
CA VAL A 27 9.44 2.72 -4.31
C VAL A 27 9.05 2.27 -5.71
N LEU A 28 7.98 1.48 -5.80
CA LEU A 28 7.37 1.02 -7.05
C LEU A 28 6.18 1.88 -7.46
N LYS A 29 5.44 2.41 -6.48
CA LYS A 29 4.26 3.23 -6.73
C LYS A 29 4.01 4.15 -5.54
N VAL A 30 3.54 5.37 -5.83
CA VAL A 30 3.04 6.34 -4.85
C VAL A 30 1.62 6.70 -5.26
N ILE A 31 0.71 6.73 -4.30
CA ILE A 31 -0.69 7.04 -4.51
C ILE A 31 -1.13 8.01 -3.42
N ASN A 32 -1.59 9.18 -3.84
CA ASN A 32 -2.14 10.18 -2.94
C ASN A 32 -3.66 10.03 -2.94
N LEU A 33 -4.21 9.74 -1.78
CA LEU A 33 -5.62 9.46 -1.59
C LEU A 33 -6.30 10.66 -0.95
N VAL A 34 -7.33 11.17 -1.63
CA VAL A 34 -8.26 12.14 -1.07
C VAL A 34 -9.47 11.35 -0.56
N GLY A 35 -9.55 11.20 0.77
CA GLY A 35 -10.58 10.39 1.44
C GLY A 35 -9.97 9.29 2.30
N ASN A 36 -10.85 8.43 2.82
CA ASN A 36 -10.54 7.46 3.87
C ASN A 36 -10.57 5.99 3.41
N ASN A 37 -11.06 5.73 2.20
CA ASN A 37 -11.19 4.39 1.62
C ASN A 37 -10.67 4.35 0.19
N THR A 38 -9.89 3.33 -0.16
CA THR A 38 -9.47 3.07 -1.54
C THR A 38 -9.26 1.60 -1.82
N SER A 39 -9.30 1.24 -3.10
CA SER A 39 -8.87 -0.05 -3.61
C SER A 39 -7.75 0.16 -4.62
N ILE A 40 -6.60 -0.45 -4.35
CA ILE A 40 -5.43 -0.38 -5.22
C ILE A 40 -5.29 -1.71 -5.93
N ASP A 41 -5.32 -1.67 -7.27
CA ASP A 41 -4.94 -2.81 -8.09
C ASP A 41 -3.42 -2.93 -8.12
N LEU A 42 -2.94 -4.10 -7.67
CA LEU A 42 -1.56 -4.57 -7.59
C LEU A 42 -1.39 -5.90 -8.35
N SER A 43 -2.33 -6.25 -9.23
CA SER A 43 -2.27 -7.45 -10.08
C SER A 43 -1.04 -7.47 -10.99
N TYR A 44 -0.52 -6.29 -11.34
CA TYR A 44 0.68 -6.11 -12.15
C TYR A 44 2.00 -6.47 -11.43
N LEU A 45 1.97 -6.69 -10.10
CA LEU A 45 3.16 -7.09 -9.35
C LEU A 45 3.45 -8.57 -9.54
N ASN A 46 4.73 -8.88 -9.77
CA ASN A 46 5.22 -10.25 -9.77
C ASN A 46 5.10 -10.88 -8.38
N ALA A 47 5.19 -12.22 -8.32
CA ALA A 47 5.27 -12.93 -7.05
C ALA A 47 6.48 -12.43 -6.23
N GLY A 48 6.27 -12.17 -4.95
CA GLY A 48 7.29 -11.55 -4.12
C GLY A 48 6.74 -10.95 -2.82
N VAL A 49 7.64 -10.32 -2.08
CA VAL A 49 7.30 -9.63 -0.83
C VAL A 49 7.43 -8.13 -1.06
N TYR A 50 6.41 -7.40 -0.62
CA TYR A 50 6.35 -5.95 -0.74
C TYR A 50 5.95 -5.33 0.59
N ILE A 51 6.27 -4.06 0.74
CA ILE A 51 5.87 -3.24 1.88
C ILE A 51 4.89 -2.20 1.37
N VAL A 52 3.68 -2.19 1.94
CA VAL A 52 2.75 -1.08 1.80
C VAL A 52 3.06 -0.13 2.94
N TYR A 53 3.48 1.07 2.61
CA TYR A 53 3.69 2.15 3.56
C TYR A 53 2.55 3.15 3.38
N ILE A 54 1.90 3.53 4.46
CA ILE A 54 0.78 4.46 4.47
C ILE A 54 1.14 5.54 5.47
N GLU A 55 1.21 6.77 5.01
CA GLU A 55 1.46 7.92 5.87
C GLU A 55 0.43 9.02 5.67
N ASN A 56 0.20 9.78 6.73
CA ASN A 56 -0.47 11.07 6.72
C ASN A 56 0.26 11.98 7.70
N ASP A 57 -0.22 13.22 7.86
CA ASP A 57 0.41 14.22 8.74
C ASP A 57 0.50 13.81 10.23
N LYS A 58 -0.22 12.76 10.66
CA LYS A 58 -0.33 12.34 12.07
C LYS A 58 0.26 10.97 12.35
N THR A 59 0.25 10.07 11.37
CA THR A 59 0.50 8.64 11.58
C THR A 59 1.14 8.02 10.36
N ASN A 60 2.11 7.13 10.62
CA ASN A 60 2.78 6.34 9.61
C ASN A 60 2.61 4.88 10.00
N THR A 61 2.09 4.07 9.08
CA THR A 61 1.92 2.63 9.26
C THR A 61 2.49 1.89 8.07
N PHE A 62 2.95 0.67 8.30
CA PHE A 62 3.42 -0.18 7.23
C PHE A 62 2.91 -1.60 7.39
N GLN A 63 2.63 -2.25 6.27
CA GLN A 63 2.17 -3.61 6.22
C GLN A 63 2.96 -4.40 5.18
N LYS A 64 3.55 -5.52 5.61
CA LYS A 64 4.15 -6.47 4.70
C LYS A 64 3.06 -7.26 3.98
N ILE A 65 3.11 -7.27 2.65
CA ILE A 65 2.24 -8.09 1.80
C ILE A 65 3.09 -9.12 1.04
N ILE A 66 2.49 -10.30 0.83
CA ILE A 66 3.12 -11.39 0.07
C ILE A 66 2.23 -11.66 -1.13
N LYS A 67 2.76 -11.42 -2.32
CA LYS A 67 2.13 -11.73 -3.61
C LYS A 67 2.59 -13.12 -4.05
N ARG A 68 1.63 -14.00 -4.34
CA ARG A 68 1.87 -15.29 -4.98
C ARG A 68 1.63 -15.19 -6.48
#